data_AF-A0A402A4B1-F1
#
_entry.id   AF-A0A402A4B1-F1
#
_cell.length_a   1.000
_cell.length_b   1.000
_cell.length_c   1.000
_cell.angle_alpha   90.00
_cell.angle_beta   90.00
_cell.angle_gamma   90.00
#
_symmetry.space_group_name_H-M   'P 1'
#
loop_
_entity.id
_entity.type
_entity.pdbx_description
1 polymer ?
#
loop_
_entity_poly.entity_id
_entity_poly.type
_entity_poly.pdbx_seq_one_letter_code
_entity_poly.pdbx_strand_id
1 'polypeptide(L)'
;MGFMRPELIIIVVIALLIFGPKKLPEMGSAIGKSIKEFKKGVNEIQQPKDKEEDVKSADASRLELDALEREIAAKKAAVAAQEAAAQPKFD
;
A
#
# COMPACT_ATOMS: atom_id res chain seq x y z
N MET A 1 -8.04 -34.38 11.43
CA MET A 1 -8.41 -33.20 10.63
C MET A 1 -8.02 -33.43 9.17
N GLY A 2 -8.92 -33.92 8.32
CA GLY A 2 -8.56 -34.20 6.93
C GLY A 2 -9.68 -34.58 5.96
N PHE A 3 -10.91 -34.81 6.45
CA PHE A 3 -12.02 -35.27 5.60
C PHE A 3 -12.85 -34.15 4.97
N MET A 4 -12.86 -32.92 5.49
CA MET A 4 -13.74 -31.85 4.97
C MET A 4 -13.48 -31.42 3.50
N ARG A 5 -12.36 -31.83 2.87
CA ARG A 5 -12.01 -31.36 1.51
C ARG A 5 -12.66 -32.17 0.37
N PRO A 6 -12.70 -33.51 0.40
CA PRO A 6 -13.30 -34.27 -0.69
C PRO A 6 -14.83 -34.16 -0.76
N GLU A 7 -15.54 -34.08 0.37
CA GLU A 7 -17.00 -33.97 0.35
C GLU A 7 -17.47 -32.65 -0.30
N LEU A 8 -16.79 -31.54 -0.01
CA LEU A 8 -17.07 -30.25 -0.63
C LEU A 8 -16.82 -30.26 -2.15
N ILE A 9 -15.77 -30.96 -2.60
CA ILE A 9 -15.46 -31.09 -4.03
C ILE A 9 -16.61 -31.79 -4.76
N ILE A 10 -17.18 -32.86 -4.21
CA ILE A 10 -18.32 -33.57 -4.81
C ILE A 10 -19.53 -32.65 -4.96
N ILE A 11 -19.85 -31.86 -3.92
CA ILE A 11 -20.97 -30.91 -3.97
C ILE A 11 -20.72 -29.85 -5.04
N VAL A 12 -19.50 -29.32 -5.13
CA VAL A 12 -19.12 -28.34 -6.15
C VAL A 12 -19.24 -28.94 -7.55
N VAL A 13 -18.81 -30.19 -7.77
CA VAL A 13 -18.96 -30.87 -9.07
C VAL A 13 -20.44 -31.00 -9.46
N ILE A 14 -21.31 -31.43 -8.54
CA ILE A 14 -22.75 -31.53 -8.82
C ILE A 14 -23.35 -30.14 -9.12
N ALA A 15 -23.00 -29.13 -8.32
CA ALA A 15 -23.43 -27.75 -8.55
C ALA A 15 -22.94 -27.22 -9.90
N LEU A 16 -21.71 -27.55 -10.30
CA LEU A 16 -21.14 -27.21 -11.61
C LEU A 16 -21.84 -27.92 -12.76
N LEU A 17 -22.39 -29.12 -12.58
CA LEU A 17 -23.19 -29.79 -13.59
C LEU A 17 -24.56 -29.12 -13.77
N ILE A 18 -25.18 -28.65 -12.69
CA ILE A 18 -26.48 -27.97 -12.73
C ILE A 18 -26.35 -26.53 -13.25
N PHE A 19 -25.44 -25.76 -12.66
CA PHE A 19 -25.27 -24.33 -12.97
C PHE A 19 -24.28 -24.10 -14.12
N GLY A 20 -23.32 -25.00 -14.32
CA GLY A 20 -22.26 -24.84 -15.33
C GLY A 20 -21.02 -24.11 -14.78
N PRO A 21 -19.80 -24.49 -15.23
CA PRO A 21 -18.55 -23.88 -14.75
C PRO A 21 -18.36 -22.42 -15.15
N LYS A 22 -19.12 -21.93 -16.13
CA LYS A 22 -19.11 -20.52 -16.52
C LYS A 22 -20.01 -19.65 -15.64
N LYS A 23 -21.10 -20.20 -15.07
CA LYS A 23 -22.10 -19.42 -14.32
C LYS A 23 -21.67 -19.08 -12.90
N LEU A 24 -20.99 -20.00 -12.21
CA LEU A 24 -20.46 -19.72 -10.86
C LEU A 24 -19.50 -18.50 -10.83
N PRO A 25 -18.47 -18.38 -11.70
CA PRO A 25 -17.60 -17.20 -11.69
C PRO A 25 -18.30 -15.94 -12.21
N GLU A 26 -19.24 -16.07 -13.15
CA GLU A 26 -20.05 -14.95 -13.65
C GLU A 26 -20.88 -14.32 -12.52
N MET A 27 -21.63 -15.14 -11.78
CA MET A 27 -22.43 -14.70 -10.63
C MET A 27 -21.54 -14.23 -9.46
N GLY A 28 -20.45 -14.95 -9.17
CA GLY A 28 -19.49 -14.59 -8.13
C GLY A 28 -18.82 -13.24 -8.39
N SER A 29 -18.54 -12.90 -9.65
CA SER A 29 -17.97 -11.60 -10.02
C SER A 29 -18.94 -10.45 -9.77
N ALA A 30 -20.23 -10.63 -10.08
CA ALA A 30 -21.25 -9.61 -9.82
C ALA A 30 -21.50 -9.40 -8.31
N ILE A 31 -21.60 -10.51 -7.57
CA ILE A 31 -21.76 -10.48 -6.10
C ILE A 31 -20.50 -9.88 -5.45
N GLY A 32 -19.31 -10.28 -5.90
CA GLY A 32 -18.03 -9.78 -5.38
C GLY A 32 -17.85 -8.28 -5.57
N LYS A 33 -18.24 -7.74 -6.73
CA LYS A 33 -18.27 -6.28 -6.97
C LYS A 33 -19.22 -5.59 -5.98
N SER A 34 -20.42 -6.13 -5.80
CA SER A 34 -21.43 -5.58 -4.88
C SER A 34 -20.93 -5.56 -3.43
N ILE A 35 -20.33 -6.67 -2.97
CA ILE A 35 -19.74 -6.78 -1.62
C ILE A 35 -18.56 -5.81 -1.47
N LYS A 36 -17.74 -5.64 -2.50
CA LYS A 36 -16.59 -4.72 -2.47
C LYS A 36 -17.04 -3.26 -2.30
N GLU A 37 -18.00 -2.82 -3.10
CA GLU A 37 -18.56 -1.46 -2.99
C GLU A 37 -19.30 -1.26 -1.67
N PHE A 38 -20.06 -2.26 -1.22
CA PHE A 38 -20.71 -2.22 0.09
C PHE A 38 -19.69 -2.06 1.23
N LYS A 39 -18.62 -2.87 1.22
CA LYS A 39 -17.55 -2.77 2.20
C LYS A 39 -16.84 -1.42 2.14
N LYS A 40 -16.64 -0.86 0.94
CA LYS A 40 -16.03 0.47 0.75
C LYS A 40 -16.90 1.55 1.40
N GLY A 41 -18.19 1.58 1.10
CA GLY A 41 -19.13 2.55 1.70
C GLY A 41 -19.22 2.40 3.23
N VAL A 42 -19.28 1.17 3.72
CA VAL A 42 -19.26 0.87 5.16
C VAL A 42 -17.97 1.35 5.83
N ASN A 43 -16.83 1.27 5.14
CA ASN A 43 -15.55 1.73 5.64
C ASN A 43 -15.43 3.26 5.60
N GLU A 44 -16.00 3.93 4.60
CA GLU A 44 -16.05 5.40 4.52
C GLU A 44 -16.95 6.01 5.61
N ILE A 45 -18.02 5.30 6.01
CA ILE A 45 -18.89 5.73 7.12
C ILE A 45 -18.18 5.56 8.48
N GLN A 46 -17.43 4.48 8.66
CA GLN A 46 -16.70 4.21 9.91
C GLN A 46 -15.39 5.02 10.04
N GLN A 47 -14.77 5.38 8.93
CA GLN A 47 -13.58 6.22 8.85
C GLN A 47 -13.82 7.31 7.81
N PRO A 48 -14.45 8.45 8.18
CA PRO A 48 -14.48 9.62 7.31
C PRO A 48 -13.03 9.96 6.94
N LYS A 49 -12.76 9.92 5.63
CA LYS A 49 -11.46 9.83 4.96
C LYS A 49 -10.29 10.63 5.59
N ASP A 50 -9.21 9.90 5.87
CA ASP A 50 -7.79 10.32 5.73
C ASP A 50 -7.05 9.37 4.75
N LYS A 51 -7.71 8.88 3.69
CA LYS A 51 -7.13 7.82 2.81
C LYS A 51 -7.24 8.08 1.32
N GLU A 52 -7.18 9.35 0.91
CA GLU A 52 -6.92 9.72 -0.50
C GLU A 52 -5.53 10.34 -0.72
N GLU A 53 -4.72 10.53 0.34
CA GLU A 53 -3.38 11.17 0.24
C GLU A 53 -2.20 10.20 0.20
N ASP A 54 -2.38 8.92 0.54
CA ASP A 54 -1.26 7.98 0.80
C ASP A 54 -0.36 7.71 -0.42
N VAL A 55 -0.92 7.72 -1.64
CA VAL A 55 -0.15 7.44 -2.87
C VAL A 55 0.55 8.70 -3.42
N LYS A 56 0.16 9.90 -2.99
CA LYS A 56 0.75 11.17 -3.46
C LYS A 56 1.67 11.80 -2.41
N SER A 57 1.42 11.53 -1.13
CA SER A 57 2.27 11.97 -0.02
C SER A 57 3.59 11.21 0.04
N ALA A 58 3.62 9.93 -0.34
CA ALA A 58 4.86 9.15 -0.34
C ALA A 58 5.89 9.68 -1.35
N ASP A 59 5.45 10.11 -2.53
CA ASP A 59 6.31 10.73 -3.54
C ASP A 59 6.71 12.17 -3.16
N ALA A 60 5.79 12.96 -2.61
CA ALA A 60 6.06 14.34 -2.18
C ALA A 60 7.11 14.40 -1.04
N SER A 61 6.95 13.57 -0.01
CA SER A 61 7.90 13.53 1.12
C SER A 61 9.28 13.02 0.69
N ARG A 62 9.37 12.14 -0.31
CA ARG A 62 10.66 11.66 -0.83
C ARG A 62 11.44 12.77 -1.53
N LEU A 63 10.74 13.58 -2.33
CA LEU A 63 11.33 14.72 -3.04
C LEU A 63 11.81 15.84 -2.09
N GLU A 64 11.09 16.07 -0.98
CA GLU A 64 11.47 17.03 0.05
C GLU A 64 12.73 16.59 0.83
N LEU A 65 12.84 15.30 1.15
CA LEU A 65 14.01 14.74 1.84
C LEU A 65 15.28 14.81 0.96
N ASP A 66 15.17 14.47 -0.33
CA ASP A 66 16.28 14.57 -1.30
C ASP A 66 16.77 16.02 -1.48
N ALA A 67 15.87 17.01 -1.43
CA ALA A 67 16.22 18.43 -1.54
C ALA A 67 16.92 18.96 -0.27
N LEU A 68 16.44 18.57 0.91
CA LEU A 68 17.02 18.96 2.19
C LEU A 68 18.41 18.35 2.38
N GLU A 69 18.62 17.10 1.97
CA GLU A 69 19.94 16.45 2.01
C GLU A 69 20.96 17.15 1.12
N ARG A 70 20.56 17.68 -0.04
CA ARG A 70 21.44 18.48 -0.92
C ARG A 70 21.79 19.83 -0.31
N GLU A 71 20.85 20.49 0.36
CA GLU A 71 21.11 21.76 1.05
C GLU A 71 22.03 21.56 2.27
N ILE A 72 21.82 20.50 3.04
CA ILE A 72 22.67 20.14 4.18
C ILE A 72 24.06 19.72 3.70
N ALA A 73 24.19 18.97 2.60
CA ALA A 73 25.48 18.60 2.02
C ALA A 73 26.26 19.84 1.53
N ALA A 74 25.58 20.79 0.90
CA ALA A 74 26.18 22.06 0.45
C ALA A 74 26.63 22.92 1.64
N LYS A 75 25.82 23.02 2.70
CA LYS A 75 26.19 23.74 3.93
C LYS A 75 27.31 23.03 4.69
N LYS A 76 27.32 21.69 4.75
CA LYS A 76 28.37 20.91 5.42
C LYS A 76 29.72 21.02 4.71
N ALA A 77 29.73 21.10 3.38
CA ALA A 77 30.94 21.40 2.61
C ALA A 77 31.48 22.81 2.89
N ALA A 78 30.59 23.80 3.03
CA ALA A 78 30.98 25.17 3.40
C ALA A 78 31.50 25.29 4.85
N VAL A 79 30.92 24.53 5.78
CA VAL A 79 31.35 24.50 7.19
C VAL A 79 32.68 23.75 7.37
N ALA A 80 32.89 22.64 6.64
CA ALA A 80 34.18 21.92 6.65
C ALA A 80 35.35 22.75 6.11
N ALA A 81 35.09 23.68 5.18
CA ALA A 81 36.09 24.64 4.71
C ALA A 81 36.40 25.74 5.76
N GLN A 82 35.47 26.06 6.66
CA GLN A 82 35.69 27.00 7.76
C GLN A 82 36.45 26.37 8.95
N GLU A 83 36.26 25.07 9.19
CA GLU A 83 36.91 24.36 10.31
C GLU A 83 38.41 24.10 10.06
N ALA A 84 38.85 23.99 8.80
CA ALA A 84 40.27 23.77 8.46
C ALA A 84 41.16 25.02 8.59
N ALA A 85 40.59 26.22 8.77
CA ALA A 85 41.34 27.48 8.89
C ALA A 85 41.72 27.84 10.34
N ALA A 86 41.27 27.08 11.34
CA ALA A 86 41.57 27.32 12.74
C ALA A 86 42.42 26.18 13.33
N GLN A 87 43.67 26.06 12.88
CA GLN A 87 44.71 25.46 13.71
C GLN A 87 45.26 26.56 14.63
N PRO A 88 44.99 26.53 15.95
CA PRO A 88 45.71 27.38 16.89
C PRO A 88 47.15 26.89 16.97
N LYS A 89 48.08 27.68 16.43
CA LYS A 89 49.48 27.67 16.88
C LYS A 89 49.45 28.04 18.36
N PHE A 90 49.61 27.06 19.22
CA PHE A 90 50.00 27.28 20.60
C PHE A 90 51.50 27.61 20.60
N ASP A 91 51.83 28.87 20.88
CA ASP A 91 53.12 29.30 21.44
C ASP A 91 53.11 29.10 22.97
#